data_AF-A0A1Z9HAD3-F1
#
_entry.id   AF-A0A1Z9HAD3-F1
#
_cell.length_a   1.000
_cell.length_b   1.000
_cell.length_c   1.000
_cell.angle_alpha   90.00
_cell.angle_beta   90.00
_cell.angle_gamma   90.00
#
_symmetry.space_group_name_H-M   'P 1'
#
loop_
_entity.id
_entity.type
_entity.pdbx_description
1 polymer ?
#
loop_
_entity_poly.entity_id
_entity_poly.type
_entity_poly.pdbx_seq_one_letter_code
_entity_poly.pdbx_strand_id
1 'polypeptide(L)'
;MLLAFVLMCIPDFSNWDAIPISASPGGRPIASRLLRPLDTSTPKPLLVVLHGMGERGIDSTSALKYLPKLMDTPKRRRDFPCYVFVPQCPPNETWSVISRTQISAAPFGDFPEPPMAAVEQGILDILATENVDASRIYLCGLSMGGFGTWDLLSRRPEWFAAAGPICGGANQIHAPRYVGRPIWNWHGAADEIVSVALSDHILQAIRQLGGDPKESRLPAVRHNSWRNAHADGQLVDWMFTQRLVPADSAKGARAMLQSRFSARPVSVHVKADALLQPAMEALAALPEITIVDREPIAGDVILLSPRGNLNEIAKLRQVLAQKQVHLVLLTEPQHENESPNAERRSWAVRHQARIQAIPLADIRTAASSALPVWSHLGVNIVAEAALTESGSALAVRTIAETLIKVVQP
;
A
#
# COMPACT_ATOMS: atom_id res chain seq x y z
N MET A 1 50.91 -23.32 -27.49
CA MET A 1 49.96 -22.83 -26.47
C MET A 1 49.01 -21.84 -27.16
N LEU A 2 47.80 -22.28 -27.51
CA LEU A 2 46.75 -21.38 -28.00
C LEU A 2 46.05 -20.81 -26.76
N LEU A 3 46.19 -19.51 -26.49
CA LEU A 3 45.40 -18.81 -25.47
C LEU A 3 43.98 -18.67 -26.00
N ALA A 4 43.04 -19.45 -25.47
CA ALA A 4 41.62 -19.20 -25.66
C ALA A 4 41.24 -17.94 -24.87
N PHE A 5 41.07 -16.81 -25.56
CA PHE A 5 40.37 -15.65 -25.01
C PHE A 5 38.91 -16.05 -24.80
N VAL A 6 38.56 -16.34 -23.54
CA VAL A 6 37.16 -16.36 -23.12
C VAL A 6 36.66 -14.93 -23.25
N LEU A 7 35.93 -14.65 -24.32
CA LEU A 7 35.18 -13.41 -24.49
C LEU A 7 34.15 -13.40 -23.34
N MET A 8 34.44 -12.70 -22.24
CA MET A 8 33.41 -12.41 -21.25
C MET A 8 32.38 -11.54 -21.94
N CYS A 9 31.22 -12.11 -22.27
CA CYS A 9 30.07 -11.34 -22.74
C CYS A 9 29.71 -10.34 -21.65
N ILE A 10 30.08 -9.07 -21.85
CA ILE A 10 29.61 -7.97 -21.03
C ILE A 10 28.08 -7.93 -21.20
N PRO A 11 27.29 -7.96 -20.11
CA PRO A 11 25.85 -7.88 -20.24
C PRO A 11 25.45 -6.56 -20.90
N ASP A 12 24.62 -6.63 -21.93
CA ASP A 12 24.05 -5.45 -22.58
C ASP A 12 22.85 -4.93 -21.78
N PHE A 13 22.94 -3.68 -21.35
CA PHE A 13 21.89 -2.96 -20.62
C PHE A 13 21.42 -1.72 -21.38
N SER A 14 21.68 -1.62 -22.68
CA SER A 14 21.38 -0.44 -23.52
C SER A 14 19.91 -0.04 -23.55
N ASN A 15 18.98 -0.98 -23.33
CA ASN A 15 17.55 -0.69 -23.24
C ASN A 15 17.10 -0.09 -21.89
N TRP A 16 17.98 -0.06 -20.89
CA TRP A 16 17.64 0.33 -19.52
C TRP A 16 18.18 1.70 -19.18
N ASP A 17 17.27 2.66 -19.04
CA ASP A 17 17.64 4.02 -18.67
C ASP A 17 17.93 4.12 -17.17
N ALA A 18 19.06 4.73 -16.84
CA ALA A 18 19.38 5.11 -15.47
C ALA A 18 18.52 6.31 -15.08
N ILE A 19 17.59 6.10 -14.14
CA ILE A 19 16.82 7.21 -13.57
C ILE A 19 17.22 7.40 -12.10
N PRO A 20 17.69 8.59 -11.69
CA PRO A 20 17.86 8.90 -10.27
C PRO A 20 16.48 9.07 -9.67
N ILE A 21 16.15 8.30 -8.65
CA ILE A 21 14.90 8.53 -7.91
C ILE A 21 15.18 9.63 -6.90
N SER A 22 14.47 10.75 -7.01
CA SER A 22 14.49 11.76 -5.96
C SER A 22 13.95 11.09 -4.70
N ALA A 23 14.66 11.22 -3.60
CA ALA A 23 14.10 10.74 -2.35
C ALA A 23 12.86 11.59 -1.99
N SER A 24 11.98 11.05 -1.15
CA SER A 24 11.03 11.88 -0.40
C SER A 24 11.77 13.06 0.25
N PRO A 25 11.12 14.22 0.50
CA PRO A 25 11.80 15.39 1.06
C PRO A 25 12.68 15.04 2.28
N GLY A 26 14.00 15.20 2.15
CA GLY A 26 14.99 14.87 3.19
C GLY A 26 15.60 13.46 3.16
N GLY A 27 15.17 12.58 2.25
CA GLY A 27 15.76 11.26 2.05
C GLY A 27 16.95 11.28 1.09
N ARG A 28 17.61 10.11 0.93
CA ARG A 28 18.70 9.92 -0.02
C ARG A 28 18.22 9.21 -1.29
N PRO A 29 18.68 9.60 -2.49
CA PRO A 29 18.31 8.93 -3.73
C PRO A 29 18.83 7.49 -3.74
N ILE A 30 18.09 6.58 -4.39
CA ILE A 30 18.56 5.21 -4.66
C ILE A 30 18.74 5.00 -6.16
N ALA A 31 19.73 4.18 -6.53
CA ALA A 31 20.01 3.87 -7.92
C ALA A 31 18.85 3.05 -8.50
N SER A 32 18.45 3.33 -9.75
CA SER A 32 17.37 2.58 -10.38
C SER A 32 17.49 2.51 -11.89
N ARG A 33 16.65 1.66 -12.49
CA ARG A 33 16.55 1.48 -13.92
C ARG A 33 15.09 1.44 -14.35
N LEU A 34 14.83 2.02 -15.51
CA LEU A 34 13.53 1.99 -16.16
C LEU A 34 13.68 1.40 -17.56
N LEU A 35 12.93 0.33 -17.82
CA LEU A 35 12.69 -0.16 -19.18
C LEU A 35 11.44 0.52 -19.71
N ARG A 36 11.53 1.17 -20.87
CA ARG A 36 10.37 1.74 -21.57
C ARG A 36 9.82 0.74 -22.60
N PRO A 37 8.49 0.70 -22.81
CA PRO A 37 7.90 -0.06 -23.90
C PRO A 37 8.36 0.50 -25.26
N LEU A 38 8.32 -0.32 -26.31
CA LEU A 38 8.73 0.11 -27.66
C LEU A 38 7.81 1.18 -28.26
N ASP A 39 6.57 1.24 -27.78
CA ASP A 39 5.55 2.20 -28.18
C ASP A 39 4.92 2.81 -26.93
N THR A 40 4.94 4.15 -26.84
CA THR A 40 4.38 4.96 -25.74
C THR A 40 3.20 5.83 -26.20
N SER A 41 2.71 5.66 -27.44
CA SER A 41 1.59 6.45 -27.99
C SER A 41 0.28 6.24 -27.24
N THR A 42 0.10 5.08 -26.60
CA THR A 42 -1.03 4.76 -25.74
C THR A 42 -0.55 4.44 -24.32
N PRO A 43 -1.36 4.69 -23.27
CA PRO A 43 -1.01 4.29 -21.91
C PRO A 43 -0.62 2.81 -21.78
N LYS A 44 0.53 2.51 -21.14
CA LYS A 44 1.02 1.13 -20.95
C LYS A 44 1.16 0.78 -19.46
N PRO A 45 1.07 -0.51 -19.06
CA PRO A 45 1.25 -0.94 -17.67
C PRO A 45 2.60 -0.53 -17.08
N LEU A 46 2.68 -0.52 -15.75
CA LEU A 46 3.92 -0.39 -14.99
C LEU A 46 4.16 -1.65 -14.14
N LEU A 47 5.30 -2.30 -14.31
CA LEU A 47 5.75 -3.42 -13.48
C LEU A 47 6.89 -2.95 -12.56
N VAL A 48 6.63 -2.91 -11.26
CA VAL A 48 7.62 -2.59 -10.22
C VAL A 48 8.25 -3.89 -9.73
N VAL A 49 9.59 -3.97 -9.79
CA VAL A 49 10.34 -5.20 -9.44
C VAL A 49 11.31 -4.95 -8.30
N LEU A 50 11.10 -5.62 -7.16
CA LEU A 50 11.97 -5.55 -5.98
C LEU A 50 12.91 -6.76 -5.93
N HIS A 51 14.22 -6.50 -5.95
CA HIS A 51 15.24 -7.54 -5.96
C HIS A 51 15.51 -8.15 -4.56
N GLY A 52 16.21 -9.28 -4.53
CA GLY A 52 16.63 -9.98 -3.31
C GLY A 52 17.88 -9.37 -2.67
N MET A 53 18.27 -9.87 -1.49
CA MET A 53 19.37 -9.28 -0.72
C MET A 53 20.74 -9.32 -1.42
N GLY A 54 20.94 -10.27 -2.34
CA GLY A 54 22.18 -10.44 -3.10
C GLY A 54 22.40 -9.43 -4.22
N GLU A 55 21.37 -8.67 -4.59
CA GLU A 55 21.43 -7.66 -5.66
C GLU A 55 21.56 -6.22 -5.13
N ARG A 56 21.66 -6.04 -3.80
CA ARG A 56 21.92 -4.73 -3.18
C ARG A 56 23.23 -4.13 -3.69
N GLY A 57 23.27 -2.81 -3.81
CA GLY A 57 24.43 -2.13 -4.36
C GLY A 57 24.14 -0.68 -4.74
N ILE A 58 25.07 -0.11 -5.49
CA ILE A 58 24.98 1.25 -6.04
C ILE A 58 25.20 1.28 -7.56
N ASP A 59 25.46 0.13 -8.18
CA ASP A 59 25.77 -0.01 -9.61
C ASP A 59 24.52 -0.02 -10.50
N SER A 60 23.33 -0.17 -9.90
CA SER A 60 21.99 -0.33 -10.49
C SER A 60 21.77 -1.51 -11.45
N THR A 61 22.84 -2.11 -11.98
CA THR A 61 22.77 -3.22 -12.93
C THR A 61 22.61 -4.58 -12.26
N SER A 62 23.09 -4.74 -11.02
CA SER A 62 22.95 -5.98 -10.26
C SER A 62 21.48 -6.34 -10.01
N ALA A 63 20.60 -5.32 -9.91
CA ALA A 63 19.16 -5.50 -9.76
C ALA A 63 18.46 -6.01 -11.03
N LEU A 64 19.10 -6.00 -12.21
CA LEU A 64 18.50 -6.38 -13.49
C LEU A 64 18.46 -7.91 -13.74
N LYS A 65 18.71 -8.73 -12.70
CA LYS A 65 18.67 -10.19 -12.79
C LYS A 65 17.26 -10.75 -12.70
N TYR A 66 17.04 -11.92 -13.30
CA TYR A 66 15.77 -12.67 -13.25
C TYR A 66 14.64 -11.99 -14.03
N LEU A 67 13.65 -11.39 -13.36
CA LEU A 67 12.45 -10.84 -14.00
C LEU A 67 12.74 -9.66 -14.94
N PRO A 68 13.55 -8.64 -14.55
CA PRO A 68 13.94 -7.58 -15.47
C PRO A 68 14.57 -8.12 -16.75
N LYS A 69 15.55 -9.03 -16.63
CA LYS A 69 16.17 -9.71 -17.78
C LYS A 69 15.14 -10.47 -18.65
N LEU A 70 14.16 -11.13 -18.04
CA LEU A 70 13.08 -11.79 -18.79
C LEU A 70 12.24 -10.77 -19.57
N MET A 71 11.83 -9.68 -18.94
CA MET A 71 10.99 -8.64 -19.56
C MET A 71 11.68 -7.91 -20.71
N ASP A 72 13.01 -7.82 -20.69
CA ASP A 72 13.78 -7.22 -21.78
C ASP A 72 13.99 -8.14 -22.99
N THR A 73 13.54 -9.40 -22.93
CA THR A 73 13.61 -10.28 -24.11
C THR A 73 12.68 -9.79 -25.22
N PRO A 74 13.04 -9.95 -26.52
CA PRO A 74 12.21 -9.48 -27.63
C PRO A 74 10.77 -10.04 -27.60
N LYS A 75 10.60 -11.30 -27.16
CA LYS A 75 9.27 -11.90 -27.00
C LYS A 75 8.46 -11.15 -25.93
N ARG A 76 9.03 -10.93 -24.74
CA ARG A 76 8.30 -10.27 -23.64
C ARG A 76 8.02 -8.80 -23.92
N ARG A 77 8.95 -8.07 -24.53
CA ARG A 77 8.72 -6.68 -24.98
C ARG A 77 7.57 -6.56 -25.98
N ARG A 78 7.32 -7.59 -26.81
CA ARG A 78 6.19 -7.64 -27.76
C ARG A 78 4.89 -8.10 -27.12
N ASP A 79 4.93 -9.19 -26.35
CA ASP A 79 3.73 -9.80 -25.76
C ASP A 79 3.18 -8.95 -24.60
N PHE A 80 4.06 -8.27 -23.86
CA PHE A 80 3.77 -7.48 -22.67
C PHE A 80 4.46 -6.11 -22.74
N PRO A 81 4.03 -5.21 -23.65
CA PRO A 81 4.58 -3.87 -23.73
C PRO A 81 4.22 -3.09 -22.46
N CYS A 82 5.21 -2.87 -21.60
CA CYS A 82 5.04 -2.16 -20.33
C CYS A 82 6.31 -1.38 -19.96
N TYR A 83 6.15 -0.48 -19.00
CA TYR A 83 7.26 0.04 -18.23
C TYR A 83 7.72 -0.99 -17.21
N VAL A 84 9.03 -1.13 -17.00
CA VAL A 84 9.58 -1.97 -15.92
C VAL A 84 10.49 -1.12 -15.05
N PHE A 85 10.07 -0.89 -13.82
CA PHE A 85 10.81 -0.09 -12.85
C PHE A 85 11.54 -0.98 -11.86
N VAL A 86 12.86 -0.81 -11.79
CA VAL A 86 13.76 -1.66 -11.00
C VAL A 86 14.64 -0.76 -10.11
N PRO A 87 14.20 -0.45 -8.88
CA PRO A 87 15.04 0.21 -7.90
C PRO A 87 16.10 -0.76 -7.34
N GLN A 88 17.27 -0.24 -6.96
CA GLN A 88 18.31 -0.99 -6.26
C GLN A 88 18.40 -0.53 -4.80
N CYS A 89 18.11 -1.44 -3.88
CA CYS A 89 18.29 -1.21 -2.45
C CYS A 89 19.78 -1.04 -2.16
N PRO A 90 20.19 0.02 -1.45
CA PRO A 90 21.60 0.24 -1.14
C PRO A 90 22.19 -0.85 -0.22
N PRO A 91 23.53 -0.93 -0.15
CA PRO A 91 24.20 -1.86 0.75
C PRO A 91 23.74 -1.71 2.19
N ASN A 92 23.67 -2.82 2.93
CA ASN A 92 23.32 -2.88 4.36
C ASN A 92 21.90 -2.44 4.74
N GLU A 93 21.03 -2.17 3.78
CA GLU A 93 19.62 -1.85 4.02
C GLU A 93 18.70 -2.92 3.43
N THR A 94 17.40 -2.80 3.73
CA THR A 94 16.35 -3.70 3.30
C THR A 94 15.12 -2.91 2.83
N TRP A 95 14.29 -3.55 2.01
CA TRP A 95 13.04 -2.95 1.54
C TRP A 95 11.99 -2.79 2.65
N SER A 96 12.05 -3.64 3.67
CA SER A 96 11.12 -3.63 4.80
C SER A 96 11.86 -4.08 6.05
N VAL A 97 11.18 -3.99 7.19
CA VAL A 97 11.60 -4.71 8.40
C VAL A 97 11.62 -6.22 8.08
N ILE A 98 12.73 -6.89 8.37
CA ILE A 98 12.88 -8.34 8.25
C ILE A 98 13.08 -8.92 9.63
N SER A 99 12.31 -9.96 9.95
CA SER A 99 12.38 -10.62 11.26
C SER A 99 13.72 -11.28 11.48
N ARG A 100 14.15 -11.32 12.74
CA ARG A 100 15.28 -12.16 13.18
C ARG A 100 14.89 -13.63 13.33
N THR A 101 13.59 -13.95 13.35
CA THR A 101 13.09 -15.34 13.41
C THR A 101 12.71 -15.82 12.03
N GLN A 102 13.00 -17.09 11.71
CA GLN A 102 12.66 -17.66 10.41
C GLN A 102 11.15 -17.94 10.22
N ILE A 103 10.39 -18.13 11.31
CA ILE A 103 9.00 -18.63 11.25
C ILE A 103 7.92 -17.56 11.51
N SER A 104 8.31 -16.38 11.98
CA SER A 104 7.39 -15.25 12.21
C SER A 104 7.94 -13.97 11.62
N ALA A 105 7.13 -13.27 10.83
CA ALA A 105 7.49 -11.98 10.25
C ALA A 105 7.30 -10.88 11.32
N ALA A 106 8.22 -9.91 11.35
CA ALA A 106 8.06 -8.73 12.17
C ALA A 106 6.91 -7.88 11.61
N PRO A 107 6.13 -7.19 12.46
CA PRO A 107 5.24 -6.15 11.96
C PRO A 107 6.06 -5.07 11.26
N PHE A 108 5.44 -4.43 10.27
CA PHE A 108 6.07 -3.33 9.55
C PHE A 108 5.95 -2.08 10.43
N GLY A 109 6.97 -1.22 10.41
CA GLY A 109 6.92 0.05 11.12
C GLY A 109 5.84 0.98 10.56
N ASP A 110 5.45 1.98 11.37
CA ASP A 110 4.49 3.00 10.96
C ASP A 110 4.94 3.75 9.68
N PHE A 111 6.25 3.90 9.51
CA PHE A 111 6.88 4.50 8.32
C PHE A 111 7.59 3.43 7.48
N PRO A 112 7.65 3.61 6.14
CA PRO A 112 8.45 2.75 5.27
C PRO A 112 9.94 2.88 5.60
N GLU A 113 10.70 1.80 5.36
CA GLU A 113 12.15 1.88 5.36
C GLU A 113 12.62 2.91 4.31
N PRO A 114 13.74 3.63 4.51
CA PRO A 114 14.18 4.67 3.58
C PRO A 114 14.27 4.23 2.11
N PRO A 115 14.76 3.02 1.77
CA PRO A 115 14.72 2.54 0.39
C PRO A 115 13.29 2.38 -0.15
N MET A 116 12.33 1.95 0.66
CA MET A 116 10.93 1.81 0.25
C MET A 116 10.24 3.17 0.05
N ALA A 117 10.54 4.15 0.90
CA ALA A 117 10.09 5.53 0.69
C ALA A 117 10.55 6.08 -0.67
N ALA A 118 11.79 5.76 -1.06
CA ALA A 118 12.31 6.09 -2.39
C ALA A 118 11.58 5.31 -3.50
N VAL A 119 11.25 4.02 -3.31
CA VAL A 119 10.42 3.29 -4.29
C VAL A 119 9.05 3.95 -4.48
N GLU A 120 8.37 4.33 -3.40
CA GLU A 120 7.10 5.05 -3.47
C GLU A 120 7.25 6.33 -4.30
N GLN A 121 8.27 7.14 -4.02
CA GLN A 121 8.52 8.37 -4.78
C GLN A 121 8.84 8.09 -6.25
N GLY A 122 9.66 7.08 -6.55
CA GLY A 122 10.01 6.72 -7.93
C GLY A 122 8.81 6.26 -8.76
N ILE A 123 7.84 5.57 -8.15
CA ILE A 123 6.57 5.25 -8.82
C ILE A 123 5.82 6.53 -9.18
N LEU A 124 5.71 7.48 -8.24
CA LEU A 124 5.03 8.76 -8.48
C LEU A 124 5.73 9.59 -9.56
N ASP A 125 7.06 9.64 -9.55
CA ASP A 125 7.86 10.36 -10.55
C ASP A 125 7.64 9.76 -11.95
N ILE A 126 7.58 8.42 -12.06
CA ILE A 126 7.26 7.73 -13.31
C ILE A 126 5.84 8.07 -13.77
N LEU A 127 4.85 8.02 -12.89
CA LEU A 127 3.48 8.39 -13.24
C LEU A 127 3.38 9.84 -13.72
N ALA A 128 4.18 10.75 -13.17
CA ALA A 128 4.20 12.15 -13.57
C ALA A 128 4.89 12.40 -14.93
N THR A 129 5.76 11.50 -15.38
CA THR A 129 6.64 11.72 -16.55
C THR A 129 6.40 10.77 -17.71
N GLU A 130 5.72 9.65 -17.48
CA GLU A 130 5.51 8.57 -18.44
C GLU A 130 4.02 8.31 -18.70
N ASN A 131 3.69 7.80 -19.90
CA ASN A 131 2.33 7.48 -20.29
C ASN A 131 1.88 6.13 -19.72
N VAL A 132 1.65 6.09 -18.41
CA VAL A 132 1.30 4.86 -17.67
C VAL A 132 -0.22 4.66 -17.58
N ASP A 133 -0.68 3.45 -17.87
CA ASP A 133 -2.02 2.99 -17.51
C ASP A 133 -2.03 2.62 -16.01
N ALA A 134 -2.48 3.58 -15.19
CA ALA A 134 -2.52 3.43 -13.75
C ALA A 134 -3.50 2.35 -13.24
N SER A 135 -4.33 1.77 -14.12
CA SER A 135 -5.19 0.63 -13.73
C SER A 135 -4.43 -0.68 -13.76
N ARG A 136 -3.18 -0.65 -14.23
CA ARG A 136 -2.29 -1.79 -14.46
C ARG A 136 -0.89 -1.51 -13.93
N ILE A 137 -0.81 -1.08 -12.67
CA ILE A 137 0.44 -1.08 -11.91
C ILE A 137 0.55 -2.42 -11.17
N TYR A 138 1.63 -3.14 -11.40
CA TYR A 138 1.89 -4.45 -10.82
C TYR A 138 3.13 -4.39 -9.92
N LEU A 139 3.13 -5.17 -8.84
CA LEU A 139 4.23 -5.24 -7.90
C LEU A 139 4.72 -6.68 -7.75
N CYS A 140 6.01 -6.91 -7.93
CA CYS A 140 6.59 -8.25 -7.81
C CYS A 140 7.97 -8.18 -7.17
N GLY A 141 8.33 -9.19 -6.38
CA GLY A 141 9.66 -9.23 -5.78
C GLY A 141 9.99 -10.57 -5.15
N LEU A 142 11.30 -10.84 -5.01
CA LEU A 142 11.83 -12.11 -4.52
C LEU A 142 12.60 -11.96 -3.22
N SER A 143 12.48 -12.92 -2.30
CA SER A 143 13.22 -12.96 -1.03
C SER A 143 13.03 -11.65 -0.25
N MET A 144 14.09 -10.86 -0.02
CA MET A 144 14.01 -9.49 0.51
C MET A 144 12.97 -8.62 -0.23
N GLY A 145 12.91 -8.71 -1.56
CA GLY A 145 11.90 -8.04 -2.38
C GLY A 145 10.50 -8.65 -2.28
N GLY A 146 10.39 -9.91 -1.88
CA GLY A 146 9.12 -10.55 -1.52
C GLY A 146 8.53 -9.95 -0.23
N PHE A 147 9.36 -9.73 0.79
CA PHE A 147 8.97 -8.96 1.98
C PHE A 147 8.59 -7.51 1.61
N GLY A 148 9.40 -6.84 0.78
CA GLY A 148 9.08 -5.50 0.27
C GLY A 148 7.78 -5.43 -0.53
N THR A 149 7.45 -6.49 -1.28
CA THR A 149 6.17 -6.59 -2.02
C THR A 149 4.99 -6.61 -1.06
N TRP A 150 5.08 -7.39 0.02
CA TRP A 150 4.06 -7.41 1.05
C TRP A 150 3.94 -6.07 1.80
N ASP A 151 5.07 -5.42 2.12
CA ASP A 151 5.09 -4.13 2.81
C ASP A 151 4.42 -3.03 1.97
N LEU A 152 4.89 -2.83 0.74
CA LEU A 152 4.37 -1.79 -0.13
C LEU A 152 2.89 -2.03 -0.49
N LEU A 153 2.48 -3.28 -0.74
CA LEU A 153 1.07 -3.59 -0.95
C LEU A 153 0.22 -3.29 0.28
N SER A 154 0.73 -3.45 1.51
CA SER A 154 -0.03 -3.15 2.74
C SER A 154 -0.20 -1.64 2.95
N ARG A 155 0.79 -0.85 2.54
CA ARG A 155 0.80 0.62 2.65
C ARG A 155 -0.05 1.28 1.58
N ARG A 156 0.04 0.78 0.34
CA ARG A 156 -0.58 1.33 -0.86
C ARG A 156 -1.40 0.30 -1.65
N PRO A 157 -2.33 -0.46 -1.03
CA PRO A 157 -3.14 -1.45 -1.75
C PRO A 157 -3.99 -0.82 -2.87
N GLU A 158 -4.23 0.49 -2.81
CA GLU A 158 -4.95 1.28 -3.80
C GLU A 158 -4.12 1.65 -5.04
N TRP A 159 -2.82 1.32 -5.07
CA TRP A 159 -1.96 1.55 -6.24
C TRP A 159 -1.90 0.37 -7.19
N PHE A 160 -2.03 -0.85 -6.66
CA PHE A 160 -1.64 -2.05 -7.40
C PHE A 160 -2.84 -2.86 -7.88
N ALA A 161 -2.84 -3.17 -9.17
CA ALA A 161 -3.79 -4.09 -9.79
C ALA A 161 -3.53 -5.55 -9.37
N ALA A 162 -2.27 -5.91 -9.15
CA ALA A 162 -1.88 -7.23 -8.67
C ALA A 162 -0.52 -7.21 -7.99
N ALA A 163 -0.30 -8.18 -7.11
CA ALA A 163 1.00 -8.41 -6.49
C ALA A 163 1.45 -9.87 -6.57
N GLY A 164 2.74 -10.06 -6.86
CA GLY A 164 3.43 -11.35 -6.91
C GLY A 164 4.58 -11.43 -5.91
N PRO A 165 4.32 -11.61 -4.60
CA PRO A 165 5.38 -11.86 -3.63
C PRO A 165 5.96 -13.27 -3.82
N ILE A 166 7.29 -13.37 -3.85
CA ILE A 166 8.01 -14.64 -4.04
C ILE A 166 8.97 -14.86 -2.87
N CYS A 167 8.85 -16.01 -2.20
CA CYS A 167 9.64 -16.44 -1.04
C CYS A 167 9.95 -15.33 -0.02
N GLY A 168 8.93 -14.55 0.33
CA GLY A 168 8.94 -13.57 1.41
C GLY A 168 7.85 -13.86 2.45
N GLY A 169 7.46 -12.84 3.22
CA GLY A 169 6.36 -12.95 4.18
C GLY A 169 5.92 -11.62 4.76
N ALA A 170 4.84 -11.64 5.54
CA ALA A 170 4.34 -10.51 6.31
C ALA A 170 3.72 -10.98 7.61
N ASN A 171 3.70 -10.08 8.60
CA ASN A 171 3.02 -10.37 9.85
C ASN A 171 1.51 -10.40 9.62
N GLN A 172 0.83 -11.36 10.26
CA GLN A 172 -0.62 -11.59 10.12
C GLN A 172 -1.47 -10.36 10.52
N ILE A 173 -0.94 -9.46 11.36
CA ILE A 173 -1.62 -8.20 11.72
C ILE A 173 -1.96 -7.35 10.50
N HIS A 174 -1.23 -7.52 9.39
CA HIS A 174 -1.46 -6.79 8.15
C HIS A 174 -2.47 -7.46 7.21
N ALA A 175 -2.94 -8.68 7.53
CA ALA A 175 -3.88 -9.44 6.71
C ALA A 175 -5.11 -8.63 6.24
N PRO A 176 -5.76 -7.82 7.09
CA PRO A 176 -6.88 -6.99 6.66
C PRO A 176 -6.57 -6.04 5.50
N ARG A 177 -5.32 -5.55 5.38
CA ARG A 177 -4.88 -4.61 4.33
C ARG A 177 -4.80 -5.26 2.95
N TYR A 178 -4.77 -6.59 2.88
CA TYR A 178 -4.65 -7.35 1.63
C TYR A 178 -5.98 -7.85 1.09
N VAL A 179 -7.06 -7.77 1.87
CA VAL A 179 -8.37 -8.28 1.46
C VAL A 179 -8.92 -7.47 0.28
N GLY A 180 -9.34 -8.16 -0.78
CA GLY A 180 -9.79 -7.54 -2.03
C GLY A 180 -8.68 -7.17 -3.00
N ARG A 181 -7.43 -7.61 -2.77
CA ARG A 181 -6.30 -7.42 -3.70
C ARG A 181 -5.95 -8.74 -4.41
N PRO A 182 -5.80 -8.74 -5.75
CA PRO A 182 -5.26 -9.89 -6.46
C PRO A 182 -3.82 -10.18 -6.05
N ILE A 183 -3.60 -11.30 -5.38
CA ILE A 183 -2.28 -11.73 -4.89
C ILE A 183 -2.02 -13.15 -5.39
N TRP A 184 -0.85 -13.39 -5.96
CA TRP A 184 -0.35 -14.73 -6.23
C TRP A 184 1.02 -14.93 -5.58
N ASN A 185 1.02 -15.58 -4.43
CA ASN A 185 2.23 -15.87 -3.67
C ASN A 185 2.92 -17.15 -4.19
N TRP A 186 4.24 -17.11 -4.32
CA TRP A 186 5.05 -18.26 -4.72
C TRP A 186 6.09 -18.59 -3.66
N HIS A 187 6.22 -19.86 -3.29
CA HIS A 187 7.20 -20.28 -2.30
C HIS A 187 7.69 -21.72 -2.52
N GLY A 188 8.99 -21.93 -2.34
CA GLY A 188 9.57 -23.27 -2.21
C GLY A 188 9.21 -23.90 -0.87
N ALA A 189 8.65 -25.11 -0.88
CA ALA A 189 8.31 -25.81 0.37
C ALA A 189 9.55 -26.28 1.14
N ALA A 190 10.70 -26.37 0.47
CA ALA A 190 12.01 -26.70 1.05
C ALA A 190 12.91 -25.47 1.22
N ASP A 191 12.34 -24.26 1.28
CA ASP A 191 13.11 -23.03 1.53
C ASP A 191 13.62 -22.99 2.97
N GLU A 192 14.94 -23.05 3.13
CA GLU A 192 15.64 -23.01 4.41
C GLU A 192 16.19 -21.61 4.74
N ILE A 193 16.09 -20.66 3.81
CA ILE A 193 16.55 -19.29 4.01
C ILE A 193 15.38 -18.43 4.51
N VAL A 194 14.24 -18.55 3.85
CA VAL A 194 12.98 -17.91 4.26
C VAL A 194 11.97 -19.03 4.47
N SER A 195 11.50 -19.21 5.70
CA SER A 195 10.58 -20.33 5.97
C SER A 195 9.27 -20.13 5.22
N VAL A 196 8.82 -21.19 4.55
CA VAL A 196 7.50 -21.25 3.90
C VAL A 196 6.34 -20.94 4.88
N ALA A 197 6.54 -21.20 6.18
CA ALA A 197 5.58 -20.89 7.24
C ALA A 197 5.17 -19.40 7.25
N LEU A 198 6.05 -18.49 6.82
CA LEU A 198 5.74 -17.07 6.72
C LEU A 198 4.65 -16.80 5.66
N SER A 199 4.67 -17.52 4.55
CA SER A 199 3.60 -17.48 3.55
C SER A 199 2.34 -18.17 4.06
N ASP A 200 2.47 -19.33 4.72
CA ASP A 200 1.32 -20.03 5.31
C ASP A 200 0.52 -19.12 6.24
N HIS A 201 1.21 -18.50 7.19
CA HIS A 201 0.59 -17.66 8.21
C HIS A 201 -0.18 -16.49 7.59
N ILE A 202 0.43 -15.74 6.67
CA ILE A 202 -0.24 -14.57 6.09
C ILE A 202 -1.38 -14.96 5.14
N LEU A 203 -1.20 -15.99 4.31
CA LEU A 203 -2.24 -16.44 3.38
C LEU A 203 -3.46 -16.99 4.14
N GLN A 204 -3.23 -17.74 5.22
CA GLN A 204 -4.30 -18.22 6.09
C GLN A 204 -5.06 -17.05 6.74
N ALA A 205 -4.35 -16.05 7.26
CA ALA A 205 -4.96 -14.88 7.90
C ALA A 205 -5.81 -14.06 6.90
N ILE A 206 -5.35 -13.91 5.64
CA ILE A 206 -6.13 -13.25 4.58
C ILE A 206 -7.41 -14.05 4.28
N ARG A 207 -7.31 -15.38 4.15
CA ARG A 207 -8.47 -16.27 3.88
C ARG A 207 -9.50 -16.24 5.00
N GLN A 208 -9.07 -16.19 6.26
CA GLN A 208 -9.97 -16.05 7.42
C GLN A 208 -10.79 -14.76 7.42
N LEU A 209 -10.29 -13.72 6.76
CA LEU A 209 -10.97 -12.43 6.58
C LEU A 209 -11.74 -12.34 5.25
N GLY A 210 -11.91 -13.46 4.56
CA GLY A 210 -12.67 -13.55 3.30
C GLY A 210 -11.91 -13.11 2.05
N GLY A 211 -10.58 -12.92 2.12
CA GLY A 211 -9.75 -12.73 0.94
C GLY A 211 -9.43 -14.05 0.23
N ASP A 212 -9.02 -13.97 -1.05
CA ASP A 212 -8.74 -15.15 -1.88
C ASP A 212 -7.36 -15.05 -2.58
N PRO A 213 -6.24 -15.11 -1.82
CA PRO A 213 -4.93 -15.08 -2.42
C PRO A 213 -4.59 -16.43 -3.05
N LYS A 214 -4.09 -16.39 -4.29
CA LYS A 214 -3.52 -17.55 -4.99
C LYS A 214 -2.18 -17.94 -4.38
N GLU A 215 -1.87 -19.22 -4.45
CA GLU A 215 -0.62 -19.77 -3.94
C GLU A 215 -0.07 -20.81 -4.89
N SER A 216 1.23 -20.73 -5.16
CA SER A 216 2.01 -21.80 -5.79
C SER A 216 3.07 -22.29 -4.79
N ARG A 217 2.77 -23.42 -4.15
CA ARG A 217 3.70 -24.12 -3.25
C ARG A 217 4.48 -25.16 -4.03
N LEU A 218 5.80 -25.07 -4.01
CA LEU A 218 6.68 -25.89 -4.85
C LEU A 218 7.41 -26.95 -3.98
N PRO A 219 6.97 -28.23 -3.97
CA PRO A 219 7.34 -29.21 -2.94
C PRO A 219 8.85 -29.45 -2.75
N ALA A 220 9.62 -29.47 -3.83
CA ALA A 220 11.07 -29.76 -3.80
C ALA A 220 11.95 -28.54 -4.05
N VAL A 221 11.35 -27.36 -4.20
CA VAL A 221 12.10 -26.13 -4.51
C VAL A 221 12.56 -25.50 -3.20
N ARG A 222 13.83 -25.10 -3.15
CA ARG A 222 14.44 -24.38 -2.02
C ARG A 222 14.24 -22.88 -2.22
N HIS A 223 15.23 -22.05 -1.87
CA HIS A 223 15.07 -20.60 -1.86
C HIS A 223 14.75 -19.97 -3.23
N ASN A 224 15.24 -20.57 -4.31
CA ASN A 224 15.21 -20.03 -5.67
C ASN A 224 13.86 -20.18 -6.42
N SER A 225 12.74 -20.13 -5.70
CA SER A 225 11.38 -20.29 -6.25
C SER A 225 11.00 -19.25 -7.32
N TRP A 226 11.68 -18.11 -7.37
CA TRP A 226 11.53 -17.13 -8.45
C TRP A 226 11.90 -17.66 -9.83
N ARG A 227 12.73 -18.71 -9.94
CA ARG A 227 12.98 -19.36 -11.23
C ARG A 227 11.72 -19.99 -11.79
N ASN A 228 10.88 -20.56 -10.94
CA ASN A 228 9.62 -21.20 -11.32
C ASN A 228 8.52 -20.15 -11.53
N ALA A 229 8.42 -19.15 -10.65
CA ALA A 229 7.44 -18.08 -10.80
C ALA A 229 7.62 -17.29 -12.11
N HIS A 230 8.88 -17.11 -12.54
CA HIS A 230 9.22 -16.45 -13.80
C HIS A 230 9.38 -17.45 -14.98
N ALA A 231 9.35 -18.76 -14.74
CA ALA A 231 9.40 -19.76 -15.82
C ALA A 231 8.17 -19.59 -16.70
N ASP A 232 8.38 -19.46 -18.00
CA ASP A 232 7.35 -19.15 -18.99
C ASP A 232 6.51 -17.91 -18.64
N GLY A 233 6.99 -17.05 -17.73
CA GLY A 233 6.35 -15.79 -17.32
C GLY A 233 4.96 -15.93 -16.70
N GLN A 234 4.56 -17.11 -16.21
CA GLN A 234 3.19 -17.38 -15.74
C GLN A 234 2.67 -16.38 -14.71
N LEU A 235 3.54 -15.94 -13.78
CA LEU A 235 3.17 -14.90 -12.82
C LEU A 235 2.88 -13.55 -13.52
N VAL A 236 3.72 -13.15 -14.48
CA VAL A 236 3.53 -11.93 -15.28
C VAL A 236 2.27 -12.04 -16.13
N ASP A 237 2.09 -13.15 -16.83
CA ASP A 237 0.93 -13.42 -17.68
C ASP A 237 -0.36 -13.26 -16.87
N TRP A 238 -0.42 -13.84 -15.66
CA TRP A 238 -1.56 -13.66 -14.76
C TRP A 238 -1.69 -12.22 -14.25
N MET A 239 -0.61 -11.56 -13.82
CA MET A 239 -0.68 -10.15 -13.38
C MET A 239 -1.29 -9.27 -14.47
N PHE A 240 -0.93 -9.49 -15.74
CA PHE A 240 -1.43 -8.70 -16.88
C PHE A 240 -2.91 -8.93 -17.23
N THR A 241 -3.56 -9.93 -16.62
CA THR A 241 -5.03 -10.10 -16.68
C THR A 241 -5.77 -9.28 -15.62
N GLN A 242 -5.07 -8.72 -14.65
CA GLN A 242 -5.66 -7.99 -13.54
C GLN A 242 -5.79 -6.51 -13.87
N ARG A 243 -6.81 -5.88 -13.29
CA ARG A 243 -6.98 -4.42 -13.29
C ARG A 243 -7.35 -3.96 -11.89
N LEU A 244 -6.82 -2.81 -11.50
CA LEU A 244 -7.19 -2.16 -10.26
C LEU A 244 -8.67 -1.76 -10.33
N VAL A 245 -9.44 -2.22 -9.34
CA VAL A 245 -10.80 -1.74 -9.08
C VAL A 245 -10.74 -0.85 -7.83
N PRO A 246 -10.87 0.48 -7.98
CA PRO A 246 -10.81 1.42 -6.86
C PRO A 246 -11.75 1.09 -5.70
N ALA A 247 -13.00 0.71 -6.00
CA ALA A 247 -14.04 0.39 -5.02
C ALA A 247 -13.69 -0.80 -4.11
N ASP A 248 -12.85 -1.74 -4.58
CA ASP A 248 -12.44 -2.90 -3.79
C ASP A 248 -11.58 -2.52 -2.56
N SER A 249 -11.10 -1.28 -2.47
CA SER A 249 -10.44 -0.75 -1.26
C SER A 249 -11.34 -0.85 -0.01
N ALA A 250 -12.67 -0.81 -0.18
CA ALA A 250 -13.63 -0.98 0.90
C ALA A 250 -13.62 -2.39 1.51
N LYS A 251 -13.19 -3.42 0.75
CA LYS A 251 -13.10 -4.80 1.26
C LYS A 251 -12.07 -4.91 2.39
N GLY A 252 -10.92 -4.25 2.22
CA GLY A 252 -9.89 -4.16 3.27
C GLY A 252 -10.39 -3.40 4.51
N ALA A 253 -11.17 -2.33 4.32
CA ALA A 253 -11.80 -1.59 5.41
C ALA A 253 -12.75 -2.46 6.24
N ARG A 254 -13.58 -3.26 5.56
CA ARG A 254 -14.48 -4.20 6.21
C ARG A 254 -13.70 -5.27 6.99
N ALA A 255 -12.69 -5.88 6.39
CA ALA A 255 -11.84 -6.87 7.05
C ALA A 255 -11.16 -6.31 8.31
N MET A 256 -10.72 -5.06 8.25
CA MET A 256 -10.18 -4.32 9.38
C MET A 256 -11.20 -4.23 10.52
N LEU A 257 -12.40 -3.70 10.24
CA LEU A 257 -13.44 -3.57 11.25
C LEU A 257 -13.87 -4.94 11.81
N GLN A 258 -13.99 -5.96 10.96
CA GLN A 258 -14.32 -7.34 11.36
C GLN A 258 -13.31 -7.92 12.35
N SER A 259 -12.02 -7.71 12.11
CA SER A 259 -10.95 -8.20 12.98
C SER A 259 -11.02 -7.63 14.40
N ARG A 260 -11.72 -6.50 14.59
CA ARG A 260 -11.72 -5.74 15.84
C ARG A 260 -13.07 -5.64 16.53
N PHE A 261 -14.14 -5.47 15.76
CA PHE A 261 -15.46 -5.06 16.24
C PHE A 261 -16.56 -6.07 15.92
N SER A 262 -16.21 -7.25 15.39
CA SER A 262 -17.18 -8.32 15.08
C SER A 262 -17.94 -8.82 16.32
N ALA A 263 -17.26 -8.96 17.45
CA ALA A 263 -17.89 -9.39 18.71
C ALA A 263 -18.66 -8.26 19.41
N ARG A 264 -18.22 -7.01 19.24
CA ARG A 264 -18.82 -5.82 19.85
C ARG A 264 -18.72 -4.65 18.88
N PRO A 265 -19.80 -4.31 18.16
CA PRO A 265 -19.84 -3.16 17.27
C PRO A 265 -19.46 -1.88 18.00
N VAL A 266 -18.76 -0.99 17.30
CA VAL A 266 -18.41 0.33 17.83
C VAL A 266 -19.57 1.30 17.62
N SER A 267 -19.95 2.01 18.68
CA SER A 267 -20.97 3.06 18.60
C SER A 267 -20.35 4.35 18.09
N VAL A 268 -20.89 4.87 16.98
CA VAL A 268 -20.35 6.02 16.27
C VAL A 268 -21.39 7.14 16.20
N HIS A 269 -21.00 8.34 16.64
CA HIS A 269 -21.75 9.57 16.42
C HIS A 269 -21.21 10.24 15.17
N VAL A 270 -22.05 10.40 14.16
CA VAL A 270 -21.66 11.05 12.89
C VAL A 270 -22.08 12.51 12.93
N LYS A 271 -21.09 13.41 12.90
CA LYS A 271 -21.25 14.85 12.74
C LYS A 271 -20.42 15.30 11.52
N ALA A 272 -20.70 14.67 10.38
CA ALA A 272 -20.04 14.92 9.10
C ALA A 272 -20.86 15.87 8.20
N ASP A 273 -20.18 16.54 7.28
CA ASP A 273 -20.82 17.37 6.25
C ASP A 273 -21.20 16.56 5.00
N ALA A 274 -21.88 17.22 4.06
CA ALA A 274 -22.39 16.60 2.83
C ALA A 274 -21.31 15.93 1.96
N LEU A 275 -20.05 16.37 2.03
CA LEU A 275 -18.96 15.77 1.25
C LEU A 275 -18.74 14.31 1.64
N LEU A 276 -18.79 14.03 2.96
CA LEU A 276 -18.49 12.72 3.53
C LEU A 276 -19.72 11.82 3.67
N GLN A 277 -20.91 12.33 3.38
CA GLN A 277 -22.17 11.60 3.52
C GLN A 277 -22.15 10.20 2.85
N PRO A 278 -21.64 10.04 1.61
CA PRO A 278 -21.56 8.71 0.97
C PRO A 278 -20.67 7.72 1.74
N ALA A 279 -19.60 8.19 2.39
CA ALA A 279 -18.73 7.35 3.22
C ALA A 279 -19.38 7.00 4.55
N MET A 280 -20.16 7.91 5.13
CA MET A 280 -20.91 7.65 6.36
C MET A 280 -22.01 6.62 6.14
N GLU A 281 -22.72 6.69 5.01
CA GLU A 281 -23.73 5.70 4.62
C GLU A 281 -23.10 4.32 4.40
N ALA A 282 -21.95 4.27 3.71
CA ALA A 282 -21.21 3.03 3.51
C ALA A 282 -20.72 2.41 4.83
N LEU A 283 -20.27 3.23 5.80
CA LEU A 283 -19.92 2.78 7.14
C LEU A 283 -21.14 2.28 7.93
N ALA A 284 -22.26 3.00 7.87
CA ALA A 284 -23.49 2.65 8.57
C ALA A 284 -24.10 1.33 8.09
N ALA A 285 -23.79 0.92 6.85
CA ALA A 285 -24.19 -0.36 6.29
C ALA A 285 -23.37 -1.56 6.83
N LEU A 286 -22.27 -1.31 7.56
CA LEU A 286 -21.42 -2.37 8.11
C LEU A 286 -21.92 -2.80 9.50
N PRO A 287 -22.06 -4.12 9.77
CA PRO A 287 -22.56 -4.61 11.05
C PRO A 287 -21.61 -4.32 12.23
N GLU A 288 -20.35 -4.00 11.96
CA GLU A 288 -19.35 -3.61 12.95
C GLU A 288 -19.53 -2.17 13.46
N ILE A 289 -20.40 -1.38 12.83
CA ILE A 289 -20.65 0.03 13.14
C ILE A 289 -22.11 0.21 13.58
N THR A 290 -22.32 0.86 14.73
CA THR A 290 -23.65 1.27 15.19
C THR A 290 -23.72 2.79 15.20
N ILE A 291 -24.49 3.38 14.27
CA ILE A 291 -24.75 4.83 14.31
C ILE A 291 -25.70 5.16 15.45
N VAL A 292 -25.32 6.12 16.29
CA VAL A 292 -26.09 6.54 17.46
C VAL A 292 -26.38 8.04 17.44
N ASP A 293 -27.60 8.42 17.80
CA ASP A 293 -28.04 9.81 18.00
C ASP A 293 -28.62 9.98 19.41
N ARG A 294 -27.77 9.67 20.39
CA ARG A 294 -28.04 9.86 21.82
C ARG A 294 -26.91 10.69 22.42
N GLU A 295 -27.02 11.07 23.69
CA GLU A 295 -25.87 11.66 24.38
C GLU A 295 -24.68 10.67 24.38
N PRO A 296 -23.44 11.11 24.06
CA PRO A 296 -22.30 10.20 24.04
C PRO A 296 -22.02 9.59 25.42
N ILE A 297 -21.61 8.33 25.45
CA ILE A 297 -21.20 7.59 26.65
C ILE A 297 -19.80 7.01 26.48
N ALA A 298 -19.21 6.55 27.59
CA ALA A 298 -17.87 5.96 27.57
C ALA A 298 -17.74 4.83 26.53
N GLY A 299 -16.69 4.89 25.70
CA GLY A 299 -16.42 3.96 24.60
C GLY A 299 -16.99 4.37 23.25
N ASP A 300 -17.89 5.36 23.18
CA ASP A 300 -18.39 5.89 21.89
C ASP A 300 -17.28 6.63 21.12
N VAL A 301 -17.35 6.59 19.80
CA VAL A 301 -16.53 7.39 18.90
C VAL A 301 -17.35 8.51 18.26
N ILE A 302 -16.84 9.74 18.25
CA ILE A 302 -17.46 10.88 17.57
C ILE A 302 -16.64 11.19 16.32
N LEU A 303 -17.21 10.99 15.13
CA LEU A 303 -16.64 11.42 13.85
C LEU A 303 -17.13 12.83 13.54
N LEU A 304 -16.24 13.83 13.58
CA LEU A 304 -16.58 15.24 13.38
C LEU A 304 -15.81 15.84 12.20
N SER A 305 -16.51 16.38 11.19
CA SER A 305 -15.90 17.13 10.08
C SER A 305 -15.87 18.65 10.35
N PRO A 306 -14.98 19.43 9.70
CA PRO A 306 -14.70 20.84 10.01
C PRO A 306 -15.80 21.80 9.58
N ARG A 307 -16.66 21.44 8.61
CA ARG A 307 -17.92 22.15 8.35
C ARG A 307 -19.04 21.68 9.27
N GLY A 308 -18.83 20.57 9.99
CA GLY A 308 -19.59 20.20 11.18
C GLY A 308 -19.44 21.30 12.22
N ASN A 309 -20.56 21.95 12.51
CA ASN A 309 -20.69 23.13 13.36
C ASN A 309 -19.72 23.10 14.57
N LEU A 310 -18.65 23.91 14.55
CA LEU A 310 -17.68 24.01 15.66
C LEU A 310 -18.35 24.38 17.00
N ASN A 311 -19.57 24.93 16.96
CA ASN A 311 -20.38 25.15 18.17
C ASN A 311 -20.80 23.85 18.86
N GLU A 312 -20.88 22.73 18.13
CA GLU A 312 -21.07 21.39 18.72
C GLU A 312 -19.84 20.97 19.52
N ILE A 313 -18.63 21.38 19.15
CA ILE A 313 -17.44 21.13 19.99
C ILE A 313 -17.61 21.78 21.35
N ALA A 314 -18.17 22.99 21.42
CA ALA A 314 -18.42 23.67 22.69
C ALA A 314 -19.44 22.93 23.56
N LYS A 315 -20.48 22.32 22.96
CA LYS A 315 -21.44 21.46 23.68
C LYS A 315 -20.83 20.12 24.10
N LEU A 316 -19.96 19.56 23.26
CA LEU A 316 -19.25 18.31 23.53
C LEU A 316 -18.15 18.47 24.59
N ARG A 317 -17.68 19.68 24.90
CA ARG A 317 -16.66 19.96 25.93
C ARG A 317 -16.96 19.29 27.26
N GLN A 318 -18.21 19.40 27.72
CA GLN A 318 -18.61 18.85 29.01
C GLN A 318 -18.62 17.31 28.99
N VAL A 319 -19.05 16.72 27.87
CA VAL A 319 -19.06 15.26 27.64
C VAL A 319 -17.63 14.70 27.51
N LEU A 320 -16.77 15.37 26.75
CA LEU A 320 -15.36 14.97 26.51
C LEU A 320 -14.50 15.08 27.77
N ALA A 321 -14.80 16.03 28.66
CA ALA A 321 -14.07 16.21 29.92
C ALA A 321 -14.51 15.23 31.02
N GLN A 322 -15.72 14.67 30.93
CA GLN A 322 -16.33 13.85 31.99
C GLN A 322 -16.52 12.37 31.63
N LYS A 323 -16.59 12.02 30.34
CA LYS A 323 -16.82 10.64 29.87
C LYS A 323 -15.61 10.15 29.07
N GLN A 324 -15.27 8.87 29.18
CA GLN A 324 -14.22 8.24 28.36
C GLN A 324 -14.69 8.02 26.91
N VAL A 325 -14.96 9.09 26.19
CA VAL A 325 -15.34 9.10 24.77
C VAL A 325 -14.14 9.35 23.89
N HIS A 326 -14.17 8.83 22.67
CA HIS A 326 -13.13 9.07 21.66
C HIS A 326 -13.62 10.12 20.66
N LEU A 327 -12.89 11.23 20.53
CA LEU A 327 -13.17 12.20 19.48
C LEU A 327 -12.20 11.99 18.33
N VAL A 328 -12.76 11.87 17.13
CA VAL A 328 -12.07 11.81 15.85
C VAL A 328 -12.45 13.05 15.05
N LEU A 329 -11.56 14.04 15.03
CA LEU A 329 -11.70 15.24 14.19
C LEU A 329 -11.23 14.94 12.76
N LEU A 330 -11.87 15.49 11.73
CA LEU A 330 -11.55 15.27 10.30
C LEU A 330 -11.16 16.58 9.58
N THR A 331 -10.11 17.32 9.98
CA THR A 331 -9.91 18.76 9.61
C THR A 331 -9.21 19.04 8.26
N GLU A 332 -9.74 19.91 7.38
CA GLU A 332 -9.12 20.29 6.08
C GLU A 332 -7.67 20.82 6.17
N PRO A 333 -6.81 20.59 5.15
CA PRO A 333 -5.59 21.36 4.92
C PRO A 333 -5.93 22.79 4.52
N GLN A 334 -5.11 23.72 4.98
CA GLN A 334 -5.23 25.15 4.75
C GLN A 334 -5.26 25.52 3.26
N HIS A 335 -6.05 26.54 2.93
CA HIS A 335 -5.71 27.42 1.81
C HIS A 335 -4.47 28.25 2.19
N GLU A 336 -3.65 28.64 1.21
CA GLU A 336 -2.37 29.38 1.39
C GLU A 336 -2.45 30.63 2.31
N ASN A 337 -3.66 31.12 2.62
CA ASN A 337 -3.91 32.32 3.43
C ASN A 337 -4.49 32.07 4.85
N GLU A 338 -4.63 30.83 5.33
CA GLU A 338 -5.11 30.58 6.71
C GLU A 338 -3.97 30.58 7.75
N SER A 339 -4.20 31.21 8.91
CA SER A 339 -3.23 31.28 10.02
C SER A 339 -3.08 29.93 10.75
N PRO A 340 -1.87 29.55 11.20
CA PRO A 340 -1.57 28.17 11.58
C PRO A 340 -2.09 27.82 12.97
N ASN A 341 -2.96 26.80 13.06
CA ASN A 341 -3.06 25.68 14.02
C ASN A 341 -2.78 25.85 15.54
N ALA A 342 -2.40 27.02 16.05
CA ALA A 342 -2.00 27.24 17.43
C ALA A 342 -3.20 27.24 18.37
N GLU A 343 -4.33 27.84 17.98
CA GLU A 343 -5.54 27.87 18.83
C GLU A 343 -6.19 26.50 19.00
N ARG A 344 -6.27 25.69 17.93
CA ARG A 344 -6.91 24.36 17.95
C ARG A 344 -6.09 23.35 18.75
N ARG A 345 -4.76 23.34 18.55
CA ARG A 345 -3.83 22.53 19.38
C ARG A 345 -3.80 23.02 20.82
N SER A 346 -3.72 24.33 21.04
CA SER A 346 -3.77 24.89 22.38
C SER A 346 -5.11 24.63 23.06
N TRP A 347 -6.22 24.54 22.34
CA TRP A 347 -7.52 24.19 22.91
C TRP A 347 -7.59 22.71 23.34
N ALA A 348 -7.16 21.78 22.47
CA ALA A 348 -7.12 20.35 22.80
C ALA A 348 -6.19 20.05 23.99
N VAL A 349 -5.01 20.69 24.02
CA VAL A 349 -4.04 20.60 25.13
C VAL A 349 -4.60 21.24 26.41
N ARG A 350 -5.26 22.40 26.32
CA ARG A 350 -5.84 23.11 27.49
C ARG A 350 -6.96 22.35 28.21
N HIS A 351 -7.60 21.36 27.57
CA HIS A 351 -8.80 20.70 28.12
C HIS A 351 -8.62 19.20 28.40
N GLN A 352 -7.40 18.65 28.36
CA GLN A 352 -7.08 17.26 28.73
C GLN A 352 -7.97 16.16 28.10
N ALA A 353 -8.66 16.44 27.00
CA ALA A 353 -9.53 15.47 26.35
C ALA A 353 -8.67 14.43 25.58
N ARG A 354 -9.07 13.15 25.60
CA ARG A 354 -8.49 12.08 24.74
C ARG A 354 -8.94 12.27 23.29
N ILE A 355 -8.56 13.40 22.70
CA ILE A 355 -8.86 13.75 21.31
C ILE A 355 -7.77 13.14 20.45
N GLN A 356 -8.17 12.25 19.54
CA GLN A 356 -7.33 11.93 18.39
C GLN A 356 -7.81 12.80 17.23
N ALA A 357 -6.98 13.76 16.82
CA ALA A 357 -7.19 14.38 15.52
C ALA A 357 -6.82 13.32 14.47
N ILE A 358 -7.74 12.99 13.57
CA ILE A 358 -7.34 12.55 12.24
C ILE A 358 -7.11 13.85 11.47
N PRO A 359 -5.87 14.22 11.15
CA PRO A 359 -5.69 15.26 10.16
C PRO A 359 -6.54 14.84 8.94
N LEU A 360 -7.39 15.68 8.35
CA LEU A 360 -7.93 15.35 7.02
C LEU A 360 -6.77 15.16 6.06
N ALA A 361 -5.56 15.63 6.39
CA ALA A 361 -4.33 15.23 5.74
C ALA A 361 -4.08 13.71 5.72
N ASP A 362 -4.62 12.84 6.58
CA ASP A 362 -4.44 11.38 6.48
C ASP A 362 -5.47 10.76 5.53
N ILE A 363 -6.72 11.21 5.57
CA ILE A 363 -7.76 10.84 4.58
C ILE A 363 -7.40 11.42 3.21
N ARG A 364 -6.89 12.65 3.18
CA ARG A 364 -6.32 13.29 2.00
C ARG A 364 -4.95 12.76 1.67
N THR A 365 -4.15 12.17 2.55
CA THR A 365 -2.89 11.51 2.14
C THR A 365 -3.21 10.17 1.55
N ALA A 366 -4.18 9.41 2.09
CA ALA A 366 -4.73 8.25 1.41
C ALA A 366 -5.32 8.66 0.05
N ALA A 367 -6.16 9.70 0.01
CA ALA A 367 -6.73 10.22 -1.24
C ALA A 367 -5.69 10.84 -2.18
N SER A 368 -4.66 11.52 -1.69
CA SER A 368 -3.59 12.18 -2.46
C SER A 368 -2.43 11.25 -2.79
N SER A 369 -2.29 10.11 -2.11
CA SER A 369 -1.42 9.02 -2.56
C SER A 369 -2.14 8.22 -3.62
N ALA A 370 -3.46 8.04 -3.52
CA ALA A 370 -4.28 7.49 -4.60
C ALA A 370 -4.42 8.45 -5.78
N LEU A 371 -4.45 9.77 -5.56
CA LEU A 371 -4.78 10.77 -6.58
C LEU A 371 -3.82 10.74 -7.78
N PRO A 372 -2.48 10.68 -7.62
CA PRO A 372 -1.56 10.50 -8.74
C PRO A 372 -1.81 9.22 -9.53
N VAL A 373 -2.33 8.16 -8.92
CA VAL A 373 -2.67 6.92 -9.62
C VAL A 373 -4.04 7.06 -10.28
N TRP A 374 -5.07 7.51 -9.56
CA TRP A 374 -6.46 7.49 -10.01
C TRP A 374 -6.81 8.66 -10.94
N SER A 375 -6.09 9.78 -10.88
CA SER A 375 -6.22 10.85 -11.86
C SER A 375 -5.87 10.35 -13.27
N HIS A 376 -4.86 9.49 -13.39
CA HIS A 376 -4.49 8.82 -14.65
C HIS A 376 -5.54 7.78 -15.09
N LEU A 377 -6.44 7.35 -14.22
CA LEU A 377 -7.60 6.52 -14.55
C LEU A 377 -8.79 7.32 -15.09
N GLY A 378 -8.77 8.65 -14.97
CA GLY A 378 -9.96 9.48 -15.11
C GLY A 378 -10.99 9.26 -13.98
N VAL A 379 -10.57 8.65 -12.86
CA VAL A 379 -11.45 8.40 -11.71
C VAL A 379 -11.35 9.58 -10.73
N ASN A 380 -12.43 10.34 -10.65
CA ASN A 380 -12.54 11.43 -9.69
C ASN A 380 -12.95 10.91 -8.31
N ILE A 381 -12.30 11.41 -7.27
CA ILE A 381 -12.62 11.10 -5.86
C ILE A 381 -13.87 11.89 -5.40
N VAL A 382 -14.10 13.07 -5.98
CA VAL A 382 -15.21 13.96 -5.68
C VAL A 382 -15.94 14.31 -6.97
N ALA A 383 -17.27 14.28 -6.94
CA ALA A 383 -18.15 14.78 -7.99
C ALA A 383 -19.32 15.52 -7.33
N GLU A 384 -19.74 16.66 -7.90
CA GLU A 384 -20.91 17.42 -7.41
C GLU A 384 -20.87 17.74 -5.90
N ALA A 385 -19.67 18.05 -5.39
CA ALA A 385 -19.39 18.32 -3.97
C ALA A 385 -19.61 17.14 -2.99
N ALA A 386 -19.71 15.91 -3.48
CA ALA A 386 -19.77 14.68 -2.69
C ALA A 386 -18.67 13.68 -3.11
N LEU A 387 -18.31 12.75 -2.22
CA LEU A 387 -17.43 11.63 -2.58
C LEU A 387 -18.11 10.72 -3.61
N THR A 388 -17.38 10.35 -4.67
CA THR A 388 -17.81 9.26 -5.58
C THR A 388 -17.75 7.92 -4.87
N GLU A 389 -18.26 6.84 -5.48
CA GLU A 389 -18.14 5.48 -4.93
C GLU A 389 -16.68 5.11 -4.60
N SER A 390 -15.76 5.43 -5.51
CA SER A 390 -14.32 5.17 -5.33
C SER A 390 -13.73 6.03 -4.21
N GLY A 391 -14.12 7.32 -4.14
CA GLY A 391 -13.70 8.21 -3.06
C GLY A 391 -14.25 7.77 -1.70
N SER A 392 -15.48 7.29 -1.67
CA SER A 392 -16.14 6.72 -0.49
C SER A 392 -15.40 5.47 0.00
N ALA A 393 -15.07 4.53 -0.88
CA ALA A 393 -14.33 3.31 -0.52
C ALA A 393 -12.99 3.61 0.17
N LEU A 394 -12.28 4.64 -0.28
CA LEU A 394 -11.03 5.07 0.33
C LEU A 394 -11.22 5.77 1.68
N ALA A 395 -12.23 6.64 1.78
CA ALA A 395 -12.58 7.29 3.03
C ALA A 395 -12.98 6.28 4.10
N VAL A 396 -13.82 5.29 3.76
CA VAL A 396 -14.22 4.18 4.63
C VAL A 396 -12.99 3.42 5.14
N ARG A 397 -12.02 3.14 4.26
CA ARG A 397 -10.76 2.49 4.65
C ARG A 397 -9.96 3.30 5.64
N THR A 398 -9.73 4.58 5.37
CA THR A 398 -8.96 5.43 6.29
C THR A 398 -9.66 5.57 7.64
N ILE A 399 -10.99 5.68 7.65
CA ILE A 399 -11.77 5.71 8.88
C ILE A 399 -11.62 4.39 9.65
N ALA A 400 -11.72 3.24 8.98
CA ALA A 400 -11.53 1.94 9.61
C ALA A 400 -10.14 1.78 10.23
N GLU A 401 -9.08 2.20 9.53
CA GLU A 401 -7.71 2.19 10.04
C GLU A 401 -7.58 3.03 11.31
N THR A 402 -8.21 4.19 11.36
CA THR A 402 -8.19 5.00 12.57
C THR A 402 -9.03 4.41 13.69
N LEU A 403 -10.25 3.91 13.41
CA LEU A 403 -11.10 3.33 14.44
C LEU A 403 -10.37 2.21 15.21
N ILE A 404 -9.62 1.35 14.51
CA ILE A 404 -8.82 0.29 15.13
C ILE A 404 -7.72 0.86 16.05
N LYS A 405 -7.09 1.98 15.67
CA LYS A 405 -6.03 2.61 16.48
C LYS A 405 -6.59 3.30 17.73
N VAL A 406 -7.76 3.93 17.60
CA VAL A 406 -8.37 4.73 18.67
C VAL A 406 -9.00 3.85 19.74
N VAL A 407 -9.71 2.80 19.30
CA VAL A 407 -10.48 1.92 20.18
C VAL A 407 -9.59 0.75 20.61
N GLN A 408 -8.73 1.02 21.60
CA GLN A 408 -7.91 0.01 22.29
C GLN A 408 -8.75 -0.94 23.16
N PRO A 409 -8.27 -2.17 23.47
CA PRO A 409 -9.08 -3.21 24.10
C PRO A 409 -9.57 -2.85 25.51
#